data_AF-A0A833Y7L0-F1
#
_entry.id   AF-A0A833Y7L0-F1
#
_cell.length_a   1.000
_cell.length_b   1.000
_cell.length_c   1.000
_cell.angle_alpha   90.00
_cell.angle_beta   90.00
_cell.angle_gamma   90.00
#
_symmetry.space_group_name_H-M   'P 1'
#
loop_
_entity.id
_entity.type
_entity.pdbx_description
1 polymer ?
#
loop_
_entity_poly.entity_id
_entity_poly.type
_entity_poly.pdbx_seq_one_letter_code
_entity_poly.pdbx_strand_id
1 'polypeptide(L)'
;MTQFCEAEFSVKTRAHWCCKKQGEARFSCFQEEAPQPHYKLQDCPSLQPVILSGLELPFPPGVPTLDNIKIICHLRRFRSVPRNLPPTDPLQRQLQVLTRLEGAFQRCCRQGNNHTCAWRAWEETLDRYCEQEHGIKTHPHPCCHHPPSPARDNCFAENAPYPNYDRDLLTIDLSRVTPNLMDHLCGNQRVLTKHKQIPGLIRNMTARCCDLPLPEQACCAEEEKSAYISDLCGEQRSIWRDLAFCCKLSPGDEQINCFNINYLKNVALVAGDTEDDKGQRKQNPTQGTNTSPSP
;
A
#
# COMPACT_ATOMS: atom_id res chain seq x y z
N MET A 1 -19.99 18.12 23.05
CA MET A 1 -20.49 19.11 24.03
C MET A 1 -22.02 19.22 24.05
N THR A 2 -22.71 19.35 22.90
CA THR A 2 -24.19 19.42 22.86
C THR A 2 -24.86 18.15 23.42
N GLN A 3 -24.45 16.97 22.95
CA GLN A 3 -24.94 15.69 23.46
C GLN A 3 -24.62 15.45 24.94
N PHE A 4 -23.48 15.95 25.42
CA PHE A 4 -23.11 15.90 26.83
C PHE A 4 -24.08 16.71 27.69
N CYS A 5 -24.44 17.91 27.26
CA CYS A 5 -25.43 18.74 27.97
C CYS A 5 -26.84 18.14 27.92
N GLU A 6 -27.24 17.56 26.80
CA GLU A 6 -28.51 16.85 26.68
C GLU A 6 -28.58 15.64 27.64
N ALA A 7 -27.48 14.89 27.76
CA ALA A 7 -27.36 13.79 28.71
C ALA A 7 -27.39 14.29 30.16
N GLU A 8 -26.64 15.36 30.49
CA GLU A 8 -26.60 15.98 31.82
C GLU A 8 -27.96 16.54 32.27
N PHE A 9 -28.77 17.07 31.35
CA PHE A 9 -30.14 17.50 31.67
C PHE A 9 -31.13 16.35 31.76
N SER A 10 -30.79 15.19 31.21
CA SER A 10 -31.62 13.97 31.25
C SER A 10 -31.43 13.17 32.54
N VAL A 11 -30.37 13.45 33.31
CA VAL A 11 -30.10 12.83 34.61
C VAL A 11 -30.47 13.79 35.76
N LYS A 12 -30.83 13.25 36.94
CA LYS A 12 -31.26 14.04 38.11
C LYS A 12 -30.10 14.70 38.88
N THR A 13 -28.95 14.87 38.24
CA THR A 13 -27.77 15.53 38.83
C THR A 13 -27.72 16.99 38.41
N ARG A 14 -26.95 17.79 39.13
CA ARG A 14 -26.74 19.19 38.75
C ARG A 14 -25.90 19.23 37.49
N ALA A 15 -26.54 19.59 36.38
CA ALA A 15 -25.87 19.73 35.10
C ALA A 15 -24.64 20.66 35.19
N HIS A 16 -23.58 20.31 34.47
CA HIS A 16 -22.37 21.12 34.35
C HIS A 16 -22.72 22.58 34.00
N TRP A 17 -22.09 23.55 34.68
CA TRP A 17 -22.51 24.94 34.62
C TRP A 17 -22.41 25.55 33.21
N CYS A 18 -21.44 25.10 32.39
CA CYS A 18 -21.32 25.48 30.98
C CYS A 18 -22.54 25.07 30.13
N CYS A 19 -23.28 24.02 30.50
CA CYS A 19 -24.47 23.58 29.77
C CYS A 19 -25.63 24.58 29.82
N LYS A 20 -25.58 25.56 30.74
CA LYS A 20 -26.54 26.66 30.83
C LYS A 20 -26.34 27.73 29.76
N LYS A 21 -25.17 27.78 29.12
CA LYS A 21 -24.88 28.71 28.01
C LYS A 21 -25.42 28.13 26.70
N GLN A 22 -25.51 28.93 25.63
CA GLN A 22 -25.97 28.48 24.30
C GLN A 22 -24.98 28.94 23.21
N GLY A 23 -24.99 28.25 22.06
CA GLY A 23 -24.15 28.60 20.91
C GLY A 23 -22.66 28.64 21.24
N GLU A 24 -21.91 29.57 20.64
CA GLU A 24 -20.47 29.78 20.87
C GLU A 24 -20.12 29.99 22.34
N ALA A 25 -20.95 30.70 23.11
CA ALA A 25 -20.69 30.94 24.53
C ALA A 25 -20.65 29.63 25.35
N ARG A 26 -21.37 28.59 24.92
CA ARG A 26 -21.27 27.25 25.52
C ARG A 26 -19.93 26.60 25.18
N PHE A 27 -19.49 26.71 23.92
CA PHE A 27 -18.23 26.14 23.46
C PHE A 27 -17.03 26.79 24.18
N SER A 28 -16.95 28.12 24.24
CA SER A 28 -15.85 28.83 24.91
C SER A 28 -15.72 28.44 26.38
N CYS A 29 -16.85 28.28 27.08
CA CYS A 29 -16.87 27.86 28.48
C CYS A 29 -16.23 26.49 28.72
N PHE A 30 -16.54 25.51 27.88
CA PHE A 30 -15.93 24.18 27.99
C PHE A 30 -14.46 24.17 27.58
N GLN A 31 -14.06 25.05 26.67
CA GLN A 31 -12.67 25.17 26.23
C GLN A 31 -11.80 25.80 27.33
N GLU A 32 -12.31 26.80 28.06
CA GLU A 32 -11.63 27.42 29.20
C GLU A 32 -11.51 26.48 30.40
N GLU A 33 -12.53 25.65 30.65
CA GLU A 33 -12.57 24.70 31.77
C GLU A 33 -11.92 23.34 31.44
N ALA A 34 -11.40 23.15 30.22
CA ALA A 34 -10.71 21.94 29.83
C ALA A 34 -9.42 21.77 30.66
N PRO A 35 -9.02 20.53 31.02
CA PRO A 35 -7.76 20.28 31.73
C PRO A 35 -6.51 20.84 31.04
N GLN A 36 -6.60 21.11 29.73
CA GLN A 36 -5.61 21.81 28.93
C GLN A 36 -6.29 22.84 27.99
N PRO A 37 -6.55 24.08 28.45
CA PRO A 37 -7.28 25.09 27.66
C PRO A 37 -6.47 25.67 26.49
N HIS A 38 -5.16 25.40 26.46
CA HIS A 38 -4.24 25.78 25.39
C HIS A 38 -3.85 24.64 24.46
N TYR A 39 -4.59 23.52 24.47
CA TYR A 39 -4.42 22.48 23.46
C TYR A 39 -4.79 23.07 22.09
N LYS A 40 -3.77 23.49 21.32
CA LYS A 40 -3.93 23.74 19.90
C LYS A 40 -4.09 22.38 19.26
N LEU A 41 -5.30 22.05 18.81
CA LEU A 41 -5.49 21.04 17.79
C LEU A 41 -4.54 21.40 16.66
N GLN A 42 -3.50 20.60 16.47
CA GLN A 42 -2.63 20.74 15.33
C GLN A 42 -3.52 20.48 14.12
N ASP A 43 -3.75 21.51 13.30
CA ASP A 43 -4.65 21.45 12.15
C ASP A 43 -4.28 20.21 11.32
N CYS A 44 -5.14 19.19 11.35
CA CYS A 44 -4.88 17.94 10.64
C CYS A 44 -4.70 18.30 9.14
N PRO A 45 -3.72 17.71 8.45
CA PRO A 45 -3.48 18.02 7.03
C PRO A 45 -4.78 17.83 6.24
N SER A 46 -5.22 18.86 5.53
CA SER A 46 -6.44 18.80 4.73
C SER A 46 -6.26 17.88 3.52
N LEU A 47 -7.38 17.32 3.04
CA LEU A 47 -7.48 16.58 1.78
C LEU A 47 -6.83 17.40 0.66
N GLN A 48 -5.74 16.88 0.08
CA GLN A 48 -5.27 17.37 -1.21
C GLN A 48 -6.07 16.70 -2.32
N PRO A 49 -6.46 17.41 -3.40
CA PRO A 49 -7.22 16.82 -4.49
C PRO A 49 -6.44 15.66 -5.10
N VAL A 50 -7.02 14.46 -5.07
CA VAL A 50 -6.48 13.28 -5.74
C VAL A 50 -6.70 13.45 -7.24
N ILE A 51 -5.63 13.54 -8.01
CA ILE A 51 -5.69 13.26 -9.44
C ILE A 51 -5.72 11.73 -9.54
N LEU A 52 -6.92 11.16 -9.66
CA LEU A 52 -7.08 9.77 -10.08
C LEU A 52 -6.66 9.70 -11.55
N SER A 53 -5.38 9.51 -11.81
CA SER A 53 -4.91 9.12 -13.13
C SER A 53 -5.57 7.79 -13.48
N GLY A 54 -6.33 7.77 -14.57
CA GLY A 54 -7.09 6.61 -15.03
C GLY A 54 -6.21 5.37 -15.15
N LEU A 55 -6.82 4.19 -14.98
CA LEU A 55 -6.18 2.89 -15.17
C LEU A 55 -5.64 2.78 -16.61
N GLU A 56 -4.39 3.19 -16.84
CA GLU A 56 -3.65 2.83 -18.04
C GLU A 56 -3.23 1.35 -17.94
N LEU A 57 -3.48 0.61 -19.03
CA LEU A 57 -3.08 -0.77 -19.19
C LEU A 57 -1.54 -0.82 -19.34
N PRO A 58 -0.79 -1.68 -18.62
CA PRO A 58 0.66 -1.77 -18.74
C PRO A 58 1.08 -2.55 -20.00
N PHE A 59 0.59 -2.12 -21.16
CA PHE A 59 0.89 -2.70 -22.46
C PHE A 59 1.42 -1.61 -23.41
N PRO A 60 2.51 -1.85 -24.14
CA PRO A 60 3.32 -3.08 -24.12
C PRO A 60 4.17 -3.25 -22.85
N PRO A 61 4.52 -4.50 -22.48
CA PRO A 61 5.37 -4.76 -21.32
C PRO A 61 6.83 -4.39 -21.59
N GLY A 62 7.53 -3.88 -20.57
CA GLY A 62 8.95 -3.54 -20.65
C GLY A 62 9.84 -4.74 -20.93
N VAL A 63 10.93 -4.54 -21.67
CA VAL A 63 11.91 -5.60 -21.95
C VAL A 63 12.60 -6.06 -20.65
N PRO A 64 12.70 -7.37 -20.37
CA PRO A 64 13.48 -7.87 -19.26
C PRO A 64 14.97 -7.52 -19.42
N THR A 65 15.57 -6.97 -18.37
CA THR A 65 16.98 -6.62 -18.27
C THR A 65 17.57 -7.17 -16.97
N LEU A 66 18.89 -7.15 -16.84
CA LEU A 66 19.55 -7.52 -15.58
C LEU A 66 19.14 -6.60 -14.42
N ASP A 67 18.78 -5.35 -14.71
CA ASP A 67 18.41 -4.37 -13.70
C ASP A 67 16.98 -4.58 -13.20
N ASN A 68 16.04 -4.90 -14.10
CA ASN A 68 14.63 -5.04 -13.74
C ASN A 68 14.21 -6.48 -13.39
N ILE A 69 15.02 -7.52 -13.66
CA ILE A 69 14.62 -8.92 -13.40
C ILE A 69 14.26 -9.21 -11.94
N LYS A 70 14.93 -8.53 -11.00
CA LYS A 70 14.60 -8.62 -9.57
C LYS A 70 13.21 -8.05 -9.31
N ILE A 71 12.90 -6.89 -9.89
CA ILE A 71 11.57 -6.28 -9.80
C ILE A 71 10.53 -7.22 -10.42
N ILE A 72 10.82 -7.76 -11.61
CA ILE A 72 9.96 -8.73 -12.30
C ILE A 72 9.62 -9.92 -11.41
N CYS A 73 10.59 -10.47 -10.70
CA CYS A 73 10.37 -11.66 -9.89
C CYS A 73 9.80 -11.38 -8.50
N HIS A 74 10.24 -10.32 -7.84
CA HIS A 74 9.80 -9.97 -6.48
C HIS A 74 8.41 -9.34 -6.46
N LEU A 75 8.07 -8.54 -7.48
CA LEU A 75 6.77 -7.87 -7.53
C LEU A 75 5.68 -8.67 -8.22
N ARG A 76 6.01 -9.83 -8.80
CA ARG A 76 5.06 -10.68 -9.54
C ARG A 76 3.75 -10.96 -8.80
N ARG A 77 3.81 -11.16 -7.48
CA ARG A 77 2.64 -11.46 -6.63
C ARG A 77 1.72 -10.27 -6.40
N PHE A 78 2.12 -9.09 -6.86
CA PHE A 78 1.42 -7.85 -6.59
C PHE A 78 1.01 -7.11 -7.87
N ARG A 79 1.38 -7.67 -9.02
CA ARG A 79 0.97 -7.14 -10.32
C ARG A 79 -0.44 -7.61 -10.61
N SER A 80 -1.40 -6.76 -10.26
CA SER A 80 -2.79 -6.99 -10.59
C SER A 80 -3.02 -6.67 -12.07
N VAL A 81 -3.20 -7.70 -12.89
CA VAL A 81 -3.73 -7.53 -14.25
C VAL A 81 -5.23 -7.21 -14.12
N PRO A 82 -5.74 -6.08 -14.65
CA PRO A 82 -7.15 -5.72 -14.54
C PRO A 82 -8.07 -6.86 -15.01
N ARG A 83 -8.90 -7.40 -14.12
CA ARG A 83 -9.75 -8.58 -14.43
C ARG A 83 -11.13 -8.24 -15.00
N ASN A 84 -11.55 -6.98 -14.94
CA ASN A 84 -12.93 -6.55 -15.21
C ASN A 84 -13.04 -5.31 -16.14
N LEU A 85 -12.19 -5.19 -17.16
CA LEU A 85 -12.36 -4.12 -18.15
C LEU A 85 -13.55 -4.42 -19.09
N PRO A 86 -14.32 -3.41 -19.52
CA PRO A 86 -15.33 -3.57 -20.56
C PRO A 86 -14.71 -4.27 -21.77
N PRO A 87 -15.42 -5.22 -22.41
CA PRO A 87 -14.88 -5.91 -23.57
C PRO A 87 -14.76 -4.94 -24.74
N THR A 88 -13.54 -4.47 -25.00
CA THR A 88 -13.14 -3.93 -26.30
C THR A 88 -12.08 -4.86 -26.86
N ASP A 89 -12.30 -5.33 -28.09
CA ASP A 89 -11.54 -6.42 -28.72
C ASP A 89 -10.00 -6.31 -28.61
N PRO A 90 -9.35 -5.14 -28.79
CA PRO A 90 -7.90 -5.01 -28.63
C PRO A 90 -7.40 -5.08 -27.17
N LEU A 91 -8.11 -4.44 -26.23
CA LEU A 91 -7.71 -4.42 -24.81
C LEU A 91 -7.75 -5.83 -24.20
N GLN A 92 -8.76 -6.61 -24.55
CA GLN A 92 -8.89 -7.98 -24.05
C GLN A 92 -7.72 -8.87 -24.49
N ARG A 93 -7.24 -8.70 -25.73
CA ARG A 93 -6.09 -9.46 -26.23
C ARG A 93 -4.80 -9.03 -25.56
N GLN A 94 -4.59 -7.73 -25.36
CA GLN A 94 -3.45 -7.20 -24.60
C GLN A 94 -3.43 -7.73 -23.16
N LEU A 95 -4.58 -7.77 -22.48
CA LEU A 95 -4.72 -8.38 -21.14
C LEU A 95 -4.34 -9.87 -21.12
N GLN A 96 -4.77 -10.63 -22.12
CA GLN A 96 -4.39 -12.05 -22.24
C GLN A 96 -2.89 -12.22 -22.43
N VAL A 97 -2.25 -11.35 -23.22
CA VAL A 97 -0.79 -11.35 -23.40
C VAL A 97 -0.08 -11.10 -22.07
N LEU A 98 -0.49 -10.07 -21.32
CA LEU A 98 0.07 -9.79 -19.99
C LEU A 98 -0.10 -10.98 -19.04
N THR A 99 -1.29 -11.60 -19.01
CA THR A 99 -1.56 -12.77 -18.17
C THR A 99 -0.66 -13.97 -18.54
N ARG A 100 -0.47 -14.24 -19.84
CA ARG A 100 0.42 -15.31 -20.32
C ARG A 100 1.88 -15.02 -19.95
N LEU A 101 2.30 -13.76 -20.10
CA LEU A 101 3.66 -13.32 -19.78
C LEU A 101 3.96 -13.47 -18.29
N GLU A 102 3.06 -13.07 -17.40
CA GLU A 102 3.23 -13.25 -15.95
C GLU A 102 3.40 -14.74 -15.57
N GLY A 103 2.62 -15.62 -16.20
CA GLY A 103 2.77 -17.06 -16.02
C GLY A 103 4.13 -17.59 -16.52
N ALA A 104 4.69 -16.99 -17.57
CA ALA A 104 6.02 -17.34 -18.07
C ALA A 104 7.14 -16.82 -17.17
N PHE A 105 7.06 -15.56 -16.72
CA PHE A 105 7.95 -15.01 -15.71
C PHE A 105 7.93 -15.83 -14.43
N GLN A 106 6.77 -16.33 -13.99
CA GLN A 106 6.70 -17.23 -12.84
C GLN A 106 7.62 -18.45 -12.97
N ARG A 107 7.68 -19.07 -14.15
CA ARG A 107 8.56 -20.22 -14.40
C ARG A 107 10.03 -19.79 -14.38
N CYS A 108 10.37 -18.68 -15.04
CA CYS A 108 11.74 -18.16 -15.07
C CYS A 108 12.26 -17.73 -13.69
N CYS A 109 11.42 -17.09 -12.88
CA CYS A 109 11.79 -16.65 -11.53
C CYS A 109 12.05 -17.82 -10.58
N ARG A 110 11.33 -18.94 -10.73
CA ARG A 110 11.60 -20.18 -9.97
C ARG A 110 12.98 -20.77 -10.28
N GLN A 111 13.58 -20.41 -11.42
CA GLN A 111 14.93 -20.81 -11.82
C GLN A 111 16.00 -19.79 -11.36
N GLY A 112 15.77 -19.12 -10.23
CA GLY A 112 16.74 -18.17 -9.65
C GLY A 112 16.79 -16.82 -10.36
N ASN A 113 15.64 -16.23 -10.66
CA ASN A 113 15.55 -14.93 -11.37
C ASN A 113 16.30 -14.94 -12.72
N ASN A 114 16.08 -15.99 -13.52
CA ASN A 114 16.79 -16.18 -14.78
C ASN A 114 16.36 -15.14 -15.83
N HIS A 115 17.21 -14.12 -16.02
CA HIS A 115 17.01 -13.05 -16.99
C HIS A 115 16.87 -13.57 -18.43
N THR A 116 17.73 -14.49 -18.87
CA THR A 116 17.69 -15.03 -20.23
C THR A 116 16.38 -15.78 -20.50
N CYS A 117 15.88 -16.53 -19.52
CA CYS A 117 14.55 -17.15 -19.60
C CYS A 117 13.45 -16.08 -19.73
N ALA A 118 13.49 -15.04 -18.90
CA ALA A 118 12.49 -13.98 -18.91
C ALA A 118 12.48 -13.20 -20.23
N TRP A 119 13.66 -12.82 -20.74
CA TRP A 119 13.82 -12.14 -22.02
C TRP A 119 13.23 -12.96 -23.19
N ARG A 120 13.56 -14.26 -23.26
CA ARG A 120 12.97 -15.16 -24.29
C ARG A 120 11.45 -15.29 -24.13
N ALA A 121 10.97 -15.45 -22.90
CA ALA A 121 9.54 -15.54 -22.64
C ALA A 121 8.78 -14.27 -23.05
N TRP A 122 9.41 -13.11 -22.90
CA TRP A 122 8.88 -11.82 -23.34
C TRP A 122 8.81 -11.75 -24.88
N GLU A 123 9.90 -12.08 -25.57
CA GLU A 123 9.99 -12.12 -27.04
C GLU A 123 8.95 -13.09 -27.62
N GLU A 124 8.96 -14.37 -27.21
CA GLU A 124 8.01 -15.40 -27.67
C GLU A 124 6.54 -15.02 -27.45
N THR A 125 6.26 -14.28 -26.38
CA THR A 125 4.90 -13.87 -26.04
C THR A 125 4.39 -12.74 -26.92
N LEU A 126 5.24 -11.76 -27.25
CA LEU A 126 4.93 -10.66 -28.17
C LEU A 126 4.89 -11.11 -29.62
N ASP A 127 5.76 -12.04 -30.00
CA ASP A 127 5.76 -12.65 -31.33
C ASP A 127 4.44 -13.35 -31.62
N ARG A 128 4.02 -14.22 -30.71
CA ARG A 128 2.73 -14.90 -30.77
C ARG A 128 1.54 -13.94 -30.71
N TYR A 129 1.65 -12.82 -30.01
CA TYR A 129 0.63 -11.78 -30.03
C TYR A 129 0.48 -11.19 -31.42
N CYS A 130 1.59 -10.84 -32.09
CA CYS A 130 1.53 -10.30 -33.44
C CYS A 130 1.03 -11.32 -34.47
N GLU A 131 1.39 -12.59 -34.35
CA GLU A 131 0.80 -13.67 -35.16
C GLU A 131 -0.72 -13.73 -35.01
N GLN A 132 -1.22 -13.59 -33.77
CA GLN A 132 -2.65 -13.55 -33.47
C GLN A 132 -3.32 -12.30 -34.05
N GLU A 133 -2.70 -11.12 -33.91
CA GLU A 133 -3.23 -9.86 -34.45
C GLU A 133 -3.35 -9.90 -35.98
N HIS A 134 -2.36 -10.46 -36.68
CA HIS A 134 -2.40 -10.61 -38.15
C HIS A 134 -3.44 -11.62 -38.63
N GLY A 135 -3.84 -12.58 -37.78
CA GLY A 135 -4.90 -13.54 -38.06
C GLY A 135 -6.32 -12.99 -37.92
N ILE A 136 -6.47 -11.76 -37.41
CA ILE A 136 -7.77 -11.13 -37.12
C ILE A 136 -8.01 -10.00 -38.12
N LYS A 137 -9.27 -9.72 -38.47
CA LYS A 137 -9.66 -8.65 -39.41
C LYS A 137 -9.56 -7.23 -38.83
N THR A 138 -8.84 -7.04 -37.72
CA THR A 138 -8.63 -5.73 -37.09
C THR A 138 -7.25 -5.19 -37.47
N HIS A 139 -7.08 -3.87 -37.40
CA HIS A 139 -5.74 -3.28 -37.55
C HIS A 139 -4.83 -3.83 -36.45
N PRO A 140 -3.71 -4.48 -36.79
CA PRO A 140 -2.79 -5.01 -35.81
C PRO A 140 -2.11 -3.86 -35.06
N HIS A 141 -1.56 -4.16 -33.89
CA HIS A 141 -0.77 -3.20 -33.13
C HIS A 141 0.38 -2.62 -33.99
N PRO A 142 0.71 -1.31 -33.91
CA PRO A 142 1.73 -0.69 -34.76
C PRO A 142 3.07 -1.42 -34.77
N CYS A 143 3.53 -1.89 -33.60
CA CYS A 143 4.78 -2.65 -33.51
C CYS A 143 4.76 -4.00 -34.24
N CYS A 144 3.58 -4.57 -34.52
CA CYS A 144 3.46 -5.82 -35.29
C CYS A 144 3.67 -5.64 -36.80
N HIS A 145 3.80 -4.40 -37.29
CA HIS A 145 4.21 -4.13 -38.66
C HIS A 145 5.71 -4.34 -38.89
N HIS A 146 6.51 -4.33 -37.81
CA HIS A 146 7.93 -4.62 -37.89
C HIS A 146 8.16 -6.14 -37.97
N PRO A 147 9.23 -6.58 -38.66
CA PRO A 147 9.63 -7.98 -38.65
C PRO A 147 10.01 -8.42 -37.22
N PRO A 148 9.90 -9.73 -36.92
CA PRO A 148 10.47 -10.33 -35.71
C PRO A 148 11.89 -9.83 -35.44
N SER A 149 12.24 -9.67 -34.16
CA SER A 149 13.55 -9.30 -33.59
C SER A 149 14.66 -8.87 -34.57
N PRO A 150 15.27 -7.67 -34.42
CA PRO A 150 15.18 -6.78 -33.26
C PRO A 150 14.17 -5.63 -33.43
N ALA A 151 13.68 -5.38 -34.65
CA ALA A 151 12.92 -4.16 -34.94
C ALA A 151 11.58 -4.12 -34.18
N ARG A 152 10.85 -5.24 -34.15
CA ARG A 152 9.61 -5.39 -33.38
C ARG A 152 9.85 -5.26 -31.88
N ASP A 153 10.89 -5.90 -31.38
CA ASP A 153 11.25 -5.91 -29.95
C ASP A 153 11.57 -4.49 -29.48
N ASN A 154 12.40 -3.76 -30.25
CA ASN A 154 12.73 -2.37 -29.96
C ASN A 154 11.48 -1.49 -29.94
N CYS A 155 10.57 -1.65 -30.91
CA CYS A 155 9.31 -0.91 -30.91
C CYS A 155 8.50 -1.15 -29.63
N PHE A 156 8.35 -2.41 -29.20
CA PHE A 156 7.63 -2.71 -27.96
C PHE A 156 8.34 -2.19 -26.72
N ALA A 157 9.66 -2.29 -26.66
CA ALA A 157 10.46 -1.79 -25.54
C ALA A 157 10.38 -0.25 -25.41
N GLU A 158 10.48 0.48 -26.52
CA GLU A 158 10.40 1.95 -26.56
C GLU A 158 9.01 2.48 -26.21
N ASN A 159 7.95 1.73 -26.53
CA ASN A 159 6.57 2.11 -26.25
C ASN A 159 6.05 1.58 -24.90
N ALA A 160 6.89 0.93 -24.09
CA ALA A 160 6.46 0.39 -22.81
C ALA A 160 6.23 1.53 -21.78
N PRO A 161 5.01 1.71 -21.24
CA PRO A 161 4.73 2.78 -20.27
C PRO A 161 5.45 2.56 -18.93
N TYR A 162 5.73 1.30 -18.59
CA TYR A 162 6.39 0.91 -17.33
C TYR A 162 7.56 -0.04 -17.62
N PRO A 163 8.68 0.46 -18.17
CA PRO A 163 9.81 -0.38 -18.58
C PRO A 163 10.48 -1.11 -17.41
N ASN A 164 10.35 -0.58 -16.19
CA ASN A 164 10.92 -1.15 -14.97
C ASN A 164 9.90 -1.93 -14.13
N TYR A 165 8.67 -2.14 -14.62
CA TYR A 165 7.61 -2.84 -13.89
C TYR A 165 7.28 -2.20 -12.54
N ASP A 166 7.32 -0.88 -12.49
CA ASP A 166 7.14 -0.03 -11.31
C ASP A 166 5.73 0.56 -11.18
N ARG A 167 4.80 0.23 -12.09
CA ARG A 167 3.39 0.65 -12.04
C ARG A 167 2.76 0.47 -10.66
N ASP A 168 2.96 -0.70 -10.06
CA ASP A 168 2.32 -1.07 -8.80
C ASP A 168 3.16 -0.66 -7.58
N LEU A 169 4.34 -0.05 -7.78
CA LEU A 169 5.15 0.57 -6.74
C LEU A 169 4.65 1.98 -6.44
N LEU A 170 3.80 2.12 -5.44
CA LEU A 170 3.46 3.42 -4.89
C LEU A 170 4.60 3.90 -3.98
N THR A 171 5.34 4.92 -4.40
CA THR A 171 6.30 5.59 -3.50
C THR A 171 5.55 6.59 -2.64
N ILE A 172 5.49 6.35 -1.35
CA ILE A 172 4.89 7.24 -0.36
C ILE A 172 5.95 7.99 0.46
N ASP A 173 5.51 9.09 1.05
CA ASP A 173 6.31 9.87 1.99
C ASP A 173 5.69 9.78 3.38
N LEU A 174 6.33 9.04 4.30
CA LEU A 174 5.90 8.92 5.70
C LEU A 174 6.40 10.10 6.56
N SER A 175 7.11 11.08 6.00
CA SER A 175 7.59 12.25 6.75
C SER A 175 6.45 13.10 7.30
N ARG A 176 5.34 13.16 6.56
CA ARG A 176 4.10 13.82 6.96
C ARG A 176 2.92 12.95 6.56
N VAL A 177 2.26 12.36 7.54
CA VAL A 177 1.09 11.53 7.34
C VAL A 177 -0.12 12.42 7.07
N THR A 178 -0.74 12.19 5.93
CA THR A 178 -1.94 12.91 5.47
C THR A 178 -3.12 11.94 5.39
N PRO A 179 -4.36 12.44 5.37
CA PRO A 179 -5.54 11.59 5.16
C PRO A 179 -5.43 10.71 3.90
N ASN A 180 -4.94 11.26 2.78
CA ASN A 180 -4.72 10.50 1.55
C ASN A 180 -3.69 9.38 1.73
N LEU A 181 -2.65 9.64 2.51
CA LEU A 181 -1.66 8.61 2.85
C LEU A 181 -2.29 7.49 3.69
N MET A 182 -3.18 7.85 4.61
CA MET A 182 -3.92 6.87 5.41
C MET A 182 -4.86 6.02 4.57
N ASP A 183 -5.53 6.57 3.55
CA ASP A 183 -6.33 5.77 2.60
C ASP A 183 -5.47 4.68 1.93
N HIS A 184 -4.21 5.00 1.62
CA HIS A 184 -3.28 3.99 1.13
C HIS A 184 -2.88 2.99 2.23
N LEU A 185 -2.37 3.46 3.37
CA LEU A 185 -1.89 2.58 4.44
C LEU A 185 -2.95 1.65 5.01
N CYS A 186 -4.20 2.12 5.12
CA CYS A 186 -5.34 1.34 5.60
C CYS A 186 -5.92 0.37 4.57
N GLY A 187 -5.49 0.46 3.31
CA GLY A 187 -5.79 -0.54 2.31
C GLY A 187 -5.01 -1.84 2.52
N ASN A 188 -5.32 -2.86 1.73
CA ASN A 188 -4.53 -4.09 1.68
C ASN A 188 -3.22 -3.84 0.93
N GLN A 189 -2.25 -3.21 1.58
CA GLN A 189 -0.94 -2.87 0.97
C GLN A 189 0.19 -3.60 1.68
N ARG A 190 1.23 -3.98 0.92
CA ARG A 190 2.47 -4.54 1.43
C ARG A 190 3.60 -3.53 1.28
N VAL A 191 4.43 -3.44 2.32
CA VAL A 191 5.52 -2.48 2.41
C VAL A 191 6.80 -3.07 1.83
N LEU A 192 7.41 -2.38 0.87
CA LEU A 192 8.72 -2.71 0.30
C LEU A 192 9.72 -1.63 0.66
N THR A 193 10.61 -1.95 1.59
CA THR A 193 11.52 -0.96 2.15
C THR A 193 12.85 -1.59 2.49
N LYS A 194 13.92 -0.82 2.30
CA LYS A 194 15.28 -1.19 2.73
C LYS A 194 15.42 -1.13 4.26
N HIS A 195 14.54 -0.38 4.92
CA HIS A 195 14.58 -0.11 6.34
C HIS A 195 13.65 -1.05 7.10
N LYS A 196 14.24 -2.01 7.84
CA LYS A 196 13.52 -3.10 8.53
C LYS A 196 12.49 -2.62 9.56
N GLN A 197 12.62 -1.40 10.06
CA GLN A 197 11.72 -0.79 11.05
C GLN A 197 10.42 -0.24 10.44
N ILE A 198 10.43 0.12 9.16
CA ILE A 198 9.28 0.79 8.50
C ILE A 198 8.02 -0.10 8.43
N PRO A 199 8.10 -1.42 8.18
CA PRO A 199 6.93 -2.27 8.27
C PRO A 199 6.32 -2.33 9.69
N GLY A 200 7.15 -2.20 10.73
CA GLY A 200 6.69 -2.13 12.11
C GLY A 200 5.92 -0.84 12.39
N LEU A 201 6.46 0.30 11.94
CA LEU A 201 5.80 1.60 12.00
C LEU A 201 4.42 1.58 11.33
N ILE A 202 4.36 1.12 10.08
CA ILE A 202 3.10 1.08 9.32
C ILE A 202 2.09 0.16 10.01
N ARG A 203 2.53 -0.98 10.56
CA ARG A 203 1.64 -1.89 11.30
C ARG A 203 1.03 -1.24 12.55
N ASN A 204 1.81 -0.46 13.30
CA ASN A 204 1.30 0.25 14.48
C ASN A 204 0.27 1.32 14.08
N MET A 205 0.60 2.12 13.06
CA MET A 205 -0.33 3.11 12.50
C MET A 205 -1.63 2.47 12.05
N THR A 206 -1.56 1.39 11.26
CA THR A 206 -2.77 0.79 10.68
C THR A 206 -3.62 0.07 11.73
N ALA A 207 -2.99 -0.60 12.69
CA ALA A 207 -3.70 -1.31 13.75
C ALA A 207 -4.46 -0.37 14.70
N ARG A 208 -3.97 0.85 14.92
CA ARG A 208 -4.58 1.81 15.85
C ARG A 208 -5.46 2.85 15.18
N CYS A 209 -5.10 3.28 13.97
CA CYS A 209 -5.65 4.50 13.38
C CYS A 209 -6.64 4.27 12.25
N CYS A 210 -6.69 3.09 11.62
CA CYS A 210 -7.56 2.87 10.45
C CYS A 210 -9.05 2.79 10.77
N ASP A 211 -9.42 2.51 12.02
CA ASP A 211 -10.82 2.47 12.46
C ASP A 211 -11.37 3.87 12.81
N LEU A 212 -10.52 4.90 12.81
CA LEU A 212 -10.93 6.28 13.10
C LEU A 212 -11.56 6.95 11.87
N PRO A 213 -12.44 7.95 12.03
CA PRO A 213 -12.95 8.74 10.92
C PRO A 213 -11.86 9.63 10.31
N LEU A 214 -12.00 9.96 9.02
CA LEU A 214 -11.20 11.02 8.39
C LEU A 214 -11.59 12.38 9.00
N PRO A 215 -10.65 13.28 9.36
CA PRO A 215 -9.19 13.22 9.19
C PRO A 215 -8.42 12.70 10.43
N GLU A 216 -9.11 12.24 11.48
CA GLU A 216 -8.52 11.80 12.75
C GLU A 216 -7.50 10.67 12.57
N GLN A 217 -7.68 9.83 11.55
CA GLN A 217 -6.71 8.79 11.16
C GLN A 217 -5.28 9.34 10.99
N ALA A 218 -5.13 10.47 10.30
CA ALA A 218 -3.81 11.06 10.02
C ALA A 218 -3.18 11.63 11.28
N CYS A 219 -3.99 12.24 12.15
CA CYS A 219 -3.55 12.78 13.42
C CYS A 219 -3.11 11.65 14.39
N CYS A 220 -3.87 10.57 14.49
CA CYS A 220 -3.45 9.35 15.20
C CYS A 220 -2.14 8.78 14.66
N ALA A 221 -1.99 8.72 13.33
CA ALA A 221 -0.79 8.15 12.72
C ALA A 221 0.46 9.01 12.92
N GLU A 222 0.35 10.34 12.97
CA GLU A 222 1.45 11.25 13.35
C GLU A 222 1.89 11.04 14.81
N GLU A 223 0.95 10.79 15.72
CA GLU A 223 1.26 10.44 17.10
C GLU A 223 1.98 9.09 17.18
N GLU A 224 1.48 8.07 16.48
CA GLU A 224 2.12 6.75 16.37
C GLU A 224 3.53 6.84 15.77
N LYS A 225 3.73 7.68 14.76
CA LYS A 225 5.06 7.96 14.18
C LYS A 225 6.03 8.47 15.25
N SER A 226 5.59 9.45 16.02
CA SER A 226 6.42 10.10 17.04
C SER A 226 6.74 9.13 18.18
N ALA A 227 5.76 8.35 18.64
CA ALA A 227 5.94 7.30 19.63
C ALA A 227 6.94 6.23 19.15
N TYR A 228 6.76 5.74 17.92
CA TYR A 228 7.64 4.71 17.35
C TYR A 228 9.09 5.19 17.20
N ILE A 229 9.32 6.44 16.81
CA ILE A 229 10.67 7.03 16.77
C ILE A 229 11.30 7.06 18.17
N SER A 230 10.51 7.43 19.19
CA SER A 230 10.97 7.41 20.59
C SER A 230 11.39 6.00 21.01
N ASP A 231 10.60 4.99 20.69
CA ASP A 231 10.89 3.58 20.99
C ASP A 231 12.15 3.09 20.26
N LEU A 232 12.33 3.46 18.99
CA LEU A 232 13.52 3.12 18.20
C LEU A 232 14.81 3.68 18.81
N CYS A 233 14.75 4.89 19.37
CA CYS A 233 15.91 5.51 20.02
C CYS A 233 16.07 5.11 21.50
N GLY A 234 15.00 4.60 22.12
CA GLY A 234 14.96 4.09 23.49
C GLY A 234 15.07 2.57 23.55
N GLU A 235 13.95 1.90 23.80
CA GLU A 235 13.88 0.46 24.10
C GLU A 235 14.41 -0.42 22.97
N GLN A 236 14.18 -0.03 21.71
CA GLN A 236 14.55 -0.82 20.55
C GLN A 236 15.92 -0.44 19.97
N ARG A 237 16.69 0.43 20.64
CA ARG A 237 17.98 0.94 20.14
C ARG A 237 19.00 -0.16 19.77
N SER A 238 18.93 -1.32 20.40
CA SER A 238 19.82 -2.45 20.14
C SER A 238 19.37 -3.34 18.96
N ILE A 239 18.12 -3.22 18.53
CA ILE A 239 17.47 -4.11 17.55
C ILE A 239 17.73 -3.65 16.11
N TRP A 240 18.12 -2.40 15.91
CA TRP A 240 18.39 -1.82 14.60
C TRP A 240 19.64 -0.94 14.61
N ARG A 241 20.08 -0.49 13.42
CA ARG A 241 21.23 0.40 13.28
C ARG A 241 20.80 1.73 12.69
N ASP A 242 21.02 2.77 13.49
CA ASP A 242 20.87 4.16 13.09
C ASP A 242 22.11 4.64 12.32
N LEU A 243 22.08 4.49 10.99
CA LEU A 243 23.17 4.90 10.10
C LEU A 243 23.29 6.42 9.96
N ALA A 244 22.19 7.16 10.11
CA ALA A 244 22.13 8.62 10.04
C ALA A 244 22.38 9.30 11.40
N PHE A 245 22.56 8.53 12.47
CA PHE A 245 22.76 9.02 13.83
C PHE A 245 21.64 9.93 14.36
N CYS A 246 20.40 9.78 13.86
CA CYS A 246 19.25 10.55 14.30
C CYS A 246 18.95 10.40 15.80
N CYS A 247 19.21 9.24 16.39
CA CYS A 247 19.03 9.01 17.83
C CYS A 247 20.07 9.70 18.71
N LYS A 248 21.10 10.36 18.13
CA LYS A 248 22.02 11.22 18.88
C LYS A 248 21.50 12.66 19.02
N LEU A 249 20.48 13.04 18.25
CA LEU A 249 19.86 14.37 18.31
C LEU A 249 18.92 14.47 19.51
N SER A 250 18.65 15.70 19.93
CA SER A 250 17.70 16.01 21.00
C SER A 250 16.30 15.49 20.63
N PRO A 251 15.60 14.79 21.55
CA PRO A 251 14.23 14.35 21.31
C PRO A 251 13.31 15.53 20.98
N GLY A 252 12.38 15.31 20.04
CA GLY A 252 11.50 16.35 19.52
C GLY A 252 11.73 16.61 18.03
N ASP A 253 11.54 17.85 17.61
CA ASP A 253 11.45 18.20 16.18
C ASP A 253 12.71 17.89 15.38
N GLU A 254 13.90 18.14 15.94
CA GLU A 254 15.18 17.88 15.26
C GLU A 254 15.40 16.39 14.99
N GLN A 255 15.11 15.55 15.98
CA GLN A 255 15.18 14.10 15.85
C GLN A 255 14.14 13.60 14.83
N ILE A 256 12.88 14.04 14.96
CA ILE A 256 11.81 13.65 14.04
C ILE A 256 12.16 14.06 12.60
N ASN A 257 12.65 15.28 12.39
CA ASN A 257 13.04 15.77 11.07
C ASN A 257 14.21 14.97 10.47
N CYS A 258 15.17 14.52 11.29
CA CYS A 258 16.22 13.61 10.83
C CYS A 258 15.65 12.29 10.32
N PHE A 259 14.68 11.70 11.04
CA PHE A 259 13.99 10.48 10.58
C PHE A 259 13.19 10.70 9.30
N ASN A 260 12.47 11.82 9.23
CA ASN A 260 11.72 12.24 8.06
C ASN A 260 12.58 12.21 6.79
N ILE A 261 13.78 12.79 6.86
CA ILE A 261 14.67 12.90 5.70
C ILE A 261 15.37 11.58 5.35
N ASN A 262 15.83 10.83 6.36
CA ASN A 262 16.77 9.72 6.15
C ASN A 262 16.11 8.33 6.10
N TYR A 263 14.92 8.17 6.67
CA TYR A 263 14.28 6.85 6.82
C TYR A 263 12.83 6.79 6.31
N LEU A 264 12.09 7.89 6.42
CA LEU A 264 10.65 7.92 6.16
C LEU A 264 10.30 8.46 4.77
N LYS A 265 11.25 9.13 4.10
CA LYS A 265 11.08 9.60 2.73
C LYS A 265 11.23 8.45 1.73
N ASN A 266 10.38 8.41 0.71
CA ASN A 266 10.41 7.46 -0.40
C ASN A 266 10.28 5.98 0.03
N VAL A 267 9.24 5.66 0.79
CA VAL A 267 8.90 4.28 1.14
C VAL A 267 8.07 3.69 0.00
N ALA A 268 8.48 2.56 -0.57
CA ALA A 268 7.69 1.90 -1.60
C ALA A 268 6.62 1.00 -0.96
N LEU A 269 5.38 1.13 -1.44
CA LEU A 269 4.22 0.30 -1.13
C LEU A 269 3.75 -0.39 -2.39
N VAL A 270 3.13 -1.54 -2.23
CA VAL A 270 2.51 -2.27 -3.33
C VAL A 270 1.18 -2.82 -2.87
N ALA A 271 0.15 -2.82 -3.73
CA ALA A 271 -1.11 -3.47 -3.43
C ALA A 271 -0.89 -4.97 -3.12
N GLY A 272 -1.48 -5.43 -2.02
CA GLY A 272 -1.48 -6.83 -1.62
C GLY A 272 -2.76 -7.53 -2.07
N ASP A 273 -2.61 -8.65 -2.77
CA ASP A 273 -3.75 -9.54 -3.04
C ASP A 273 -4.15 -10.28 -1.75
N THR A 274 -5.45 -10.29 -1.45
CA THR A 274 -6.11 -11.15 -0.46
C THR A 274 -6.22 -12.58 -0.99
N GLU A 275 -5.10 -13.26 -1.19
CA GLU A 275 -5.06 -14.72 -1.32
C GLU A 275 -4.06 -15.30 -0.33
N ASP A 276 -4.46 -15.35 0.94
CA ASP A 276 -3.92 -16.27 1.96
C ASP A 276 -4.96 -16.38 3.09
N ASP A 277 -6.10 -17.00 2.81
CA ASP A 277 -6.92 -17.61 3.87
C ASP A 277 -7.64 -18.87 3.37
N LYS A 278 -6.86 -19.84 2.88
CA LYS A 278 -7.30 -21.23 2.80
C LYS A 278 -6.15 -22.18 3.11
N GLY A 279 -6.09 -22.61 4.36
CA GLY A 279 -5.49 -23.91 4.66
C GLY A 279 -4.84 -24.04 6.03
N GLN A 280 -5.64 -24.15 7.09
CA GLN A 280 -5.45 -25.17 8.13
C GLN A 280 -6.63 -25.14 9.12
N ARG A 281 -7.78 -25.66 8.67
CA ARG A 281 -8.80 -26.22 9.57
C ARG A 281 -8.81 -27.73 9.36
N LYS A 282 -8.47 -28.46 10.42
CA LYS A 282 -8.62 -29.91 10.73
C LYS A 282 -7.30 -30.38 11.39
N GLN A 283 -7.24 -31.01 12.55
CA GLN A 283 -8.22 -31.55 13.50
C GLN A 283 -7.43 -31.78 14.82
N ASN A 284 -7.97 -31.38 15.97
CA ASN A 284 -7.51 -31.91 17.26
C ASN A 284 -8.34 -33.17 17.59
N PRO A 285 -7.73 -34.29 18.02
CA PRO A 285 -8.46 -35.48 18.43
C PRO A 285 -8.81 -35.37 19.92
N THR A 286 -10.10 -35.42 20.26
CA THR A 286 -10.51 -35.57 21.65
C THR A 286 -11.61 -36.61 21.79
N GLN A 287 -11.29 -37.62 22.62
CA GLN A 287 -12.19 -38.44 23.43
C GLN A 287 -13.26 -39.29 22.72
N GLY A 288 -12.91 -40.57 22.55
CA GLY A 288 -13.88 -41.65 22.65
C GLY A 288 -14.02 -42.07 24.11
N THR A 289 -15.25 -42.08 24.61
CA THR A 289 -15.64 -42.91 25.75
C THR A 289 -17.10 -43.33 25.66
N ASN A 290 -17.31 -44.61 25.99
CA ASN A 290 -18.52 -45.23 26.54
C ASN A 290 -19.62 -45.69 25.58
N THR A 291 -19.54 -46.99 25.26
CA THR A 291 -20.72 -47.86 25.32
C THR A 291 -20.35 -49.11 26.10
N SER A 292 -20.95 -49.26 27.28
CA SER A 292 -20.86 -50.47 28.13
C SER A 292 -21.95 -51.49 27.74
N PRO A 293 -21.80 -52.77 28.12
CA PRO A 293 -22.45 -53.90 27.46
C PRO A 293 -23.55 -54.59 28.28
N SER A 294 -24.19 -55.58 27.62
CA SER A 294 -24.84 -56.82 28.15
C SER A 294 -26.37 -56.87 28.01
N PRO A 295 -26.99 -58.07 27.99
CA PRO A 295 -26.43 -59.44 27.99
C PRO A 295 -26.63 -60.21 26.66
#